data_AF-A0A1F5E3Y2-F1
#
_entry.id   AF-A0A1F5E3Y2-F1
#
_cell.length_a   1.000
_cell.length_b   1.000
_cell.length_c   1.000
_cell.angle_alpha   90.00
_cell.angle_beta   90.00
_cell.angle_gamma   90.00
#
_symmetry.space_group_name_H-M   'P 1'
#
loop_
_entity.id
_entity.type
_entity.pdbx_description
1 polymer ?
#
loop_
_entity_poly.entity_id
_entity_poly.type
_entity_poly.pdbx_seq_one_letter_code
_entity_poly.pdbx_strand_id
1 'polypeptide(L)'
;MNLDMITPIIASLSLGGLIGTILQSFLLKRNRVFEDEFKHRAKRYKAIMILMWASLNPKRELKHLRVFREDITNIETLKRELKLELYNMALYGGDNVIRSLKKFIKKINHENYSRVALEMRKDLYGKKTNITFDDIKIDL
;
A
#
# COMPACT_ATOMS: atom_id res chain seq x y z
N MET A 1 23.51 25.58 -48.96
CA MET A 1 23.63 24.62 -47.84
C MET A 1 23.84 23.25 -48.46
N ASN A 2 25.03 22.67 -48.31
CA ASN A 2 25.34 21.36 -48.88
C ASN A 2 24.51 20.28 -48.17
N LEU A 3 23.91 19.36 -48.95
CA LEU A 3 23.20 18.18 -48.42
C LEU A 3 24.05 17.40 -47.41
N ASP A 4 25.38 17.47 -47.55
CA ASP A 4 26.37 16.83 -46.70
C ASP A 4 26.40 17.34 -45.24
N MET A 5 25.89 18.54 -44.96
CA MET A 5 25.75 19.04 -43.57
C MET A 5 24.41 18.63 -42.94
N ILE A 6 23.39 18.32 -43.74
CA ILE A 6 22.02 18.01 -43.25
C ILE A 6 21.88 16.51 -42.93
N THR A 7 22.54 15.64 -43.69
CA THR A 7 22.53 14.18 -43.49
C THR A 7 23.04 13.72 -42.12
N PRO A 8 24.17 14.20 -41.56
CA PRO A 8 24.59 13.81 -40.21
C PRO A 8 23.65 14.32 -39.11
N ILE A 9 23.00 15.47 -39.32
CA ILE A 9 22.02 16.03 -38.37
C ILE A 9 20.75 15.16 -38.36
N ILE A 10 20.24 14.76 -39.52
CA ILE A 10 19.07 13.87 -39.62
C ILE A 10 19.40 12.46 -39.09
N ALA A 11 20.59 11.93 -39.40
CA ALA A 11 21.05 10.64 -38.90
C ALA A 11 21.23 10.62 -37.37
N SER A 12 21.77 11.71 -36.80
CA SER A 12 21.92 11.84 -35.34
C SER A 12 20.59 12.01 -34.60
N LEU A 13 19.61 12.70 -35.19
CA LEU A 13 18.26 12.84 -34.63
C LEU A 13 17.46 11.53 -34.69
N SER A 14 17.63 10.75 -35.75
CA SER A 14 16.96 9.45 -35.89
C SER A 14 17.53 8.40 -34.93
N LEU A 15 18.85 8.36 -34.74
CA LEU A 15 19.49 7.53 -33.70
C LEU A 15 19.15 8.02 -32.28
N GLY A 16 19.14 9.33 -32.05
CA GLY A 16 18.74 9.93 -30.77
C GLY A 16 17.27 9.65 -30.40
N GLY A 17 16.37 9.65 -31.38
CA GLY A 17 14.96 9.28 -31.20
C GLY A 17 14.74 7.81 -30.84
N LEU A 18 15.51 6.90 -31.45
CA LEU A 18 15.45 5.47 -31.12
C LEU A 18 15.97 5.20 -29.70
N ILE A 19 17.09 5.82 -29.31
CA ILE A 19 17.62 5.68 -27.94
C ILE A 19 16.65 6.29 -26.92
N GLY A 20 16.08 7.46 -27.22
CA GLY A 20 15.10 8.13 -26.36
C GLY A 20 13.84 7.30 -26.13
N THR A 21 13.30 6.67 -27.18
CA THR A 21 12.10 5.81 -27.06
C THR A 21 12.37 4.53 -26.27
N ILE A 22 13.56 3.92 -26.40
CA ILE A 22 13.95 2.76 -25.59
C ILE A 22 14.06 3.14 -24.10
N LEU A 23 14.76 4.24 -23.79
CA LEU A 23 14.88 4.74 -22.41
C LEU A 23 13.52 5.09 -21.82
N GLN A 24 12.67 5.80 -22.58
CA GLN A 24 11.33 6.17 -22.16
C GLN A 24 10.46 4.93 -21.93
N SER A 25 10.53 3.93 -22.81
CA SER A 25 9.80 2.66 -22.66
C SER A 25 10.22 1.90 -21.40
N PHE A 26 11.54 1.86 -21.12
CA PHE A 26 12.06 1.24 -19.90
C PHE A 26 11.58 1.96 -18.63
N LEU A 27 11.63 3.30 -18.63
CA LEU A 27 11.14 4.12 -17.52
C LEU A 27 9.63 3.96 -17.31
N LEU A 28 8.84 3.97 -18.39
CA LEU A 28 7.38 3.76 -18.33
C LEU A 28 7.04 2.38 -17.78
N LYS A 29 7.73 1.33 -18.24
CA LYS A 29 7.51 -0.03 -17.72
C LYS A 29 7.81 -0.12 -16.23
N ARG A 30 8.93 0.45 -15.78
CA ARG A 30 9.30 0.51 -14.36
C ARG A 30 8.27 1.26 -13.53
N ASN A 31 7.80 2.42 -14.02
CA ASN A 31 6.81 3.23 -13.33
C ASN A 31 5.46 2.50 -13.21
N ARG A 32 5.04 1.77 -14.26
CA ARG A 32 3.81 0.96 -14.21
C ARG A 32 3.88 -0.16 -13.17
N VAL A 33 4.97 -0.92 -13.14
CA VAL A 33 5.17 -1.97 -12.13
C VAL A 33 5.10 -1.39 -10.72
N PHE A 34 5.80 -0.29 -10.48
CA PHE A 34 5.75 0.41 -9.20
C PHE A 34 4.33 0.89 -8.86
N GLU A 35 3.61 1.47 -9.82
CA GLU A 35 2.26 1.97 -9.62
C GLU A 35 1.27 0.83 -9.31
N ASP A 36 1.39 -0.30 -10.00
CA ASP A 36 0.56 -1.49 -9.78
C ASP A 36 0.85 -2.11 -8.41
N GLU A 37 2.12 -2.25 -8.04
CA GLU A 37 2.53 -2.69 -6.69
C GLU A 37 2.01 -1.74 -5.61
N PHE A 38 2.14 -0.43 -5.81
CA PHE A 38 1.64 0.58 -4.89
C PHE A 38 0.12 0.49 -4.74
N LYS A 39 -0.62 0.41 -5.85
CA LYS A 39 -2.09 0.28 -5.85
C LYS A 39 -2.53 -1.01 -5.14
N HIS A 40 -1.83 -2.11 -5.41
CA HIS A 40 -2.11 -3.39 -4.77
C HIS A 40 -1.93 -3.29 -3.25
N ARG A 41 -0.77 -2.81 -2.79
CA ARG A 41 -0.48 -2.61 -1.35
C ARG A 41 -1.48 -1.67 -0.70
N ALA A 42 -1.75 -0.52 -1.31
CA ALA A 42 -2.69 0.46 -0.78
C ALA A 42 -4.11 -0.10 -0.63
N LYS A 43 -4.58 -0.90 -1.60
CA LYS A 43 -5.88 -1.57 -1.54
C LYS A 43 -5.93 -2.57 -0.39
N ARG A 44 -4.89 -3.41 -0.24
CA ARG A 44 -4.83 -4.41 0.84
C ARG A 44 -4.72 -3.78 2.22
N TYR A 45 -3.89 -2.75 2.38
CA TYR A 45 -3.78 -2.00 3.64
C TYR A 45 -5.09 -1.36 4.06
N LYS A 46 -5.85 -0.75 3.13
CA LYS A 46 -7.19 -0.22 3.43
C LYS A 46 -8.14 -1.31 3.92
N ALA A 47 -8.13 -2.48 3.30
CA ALA A 47 -8.97 -3.60 3.75
C ALA A 47 -8.59 -4.05 5.18
N ILE A 48 -7.29 -4.19 5.47
CA ILE A 48 -6.79 -4.53 6.81
C ILE A 48 -7.21 -3.48 7.83
N MET A 49 -7.11 -2.20 7.51
CA MET A 49 -7.54 -1.11 8.41
C MET A 49 -9.02 -1.22 8.80
N ILE A 50 -9.89 -1.58 7.84
CA ILE A 50 -11.31 -1.81 8.12
C ILE A 50 -11.51 -3.01 9.06
N LEU A 51 -10.80 -4.12 8.83
CA LEU A 51 -10.86 -5.30 9.71
C LEU A 51 -10.35 -4.98 11.13
N MET A 52 -9.29 -4.20 11.23
CA MET A 52 -8.74 -3.75 12.51
C MET A 52 -9.72 -2.82 13.24
N TRP A 53 -10.35 -1.88 12.53
CA TRP A 53 -11.37 -1.01 13.09
C TRP A 53 -12.57 -1.81 13.61
N ALA A 54 -13.04 -2.77 12.82
CA ALA A 54 -14.10 -3.67 13.23
C ALA A 54 -13.72 -4.51 14.46
N SER A 55 -12.43 -4.80 14.64
CA SER A 55 -11.94 -5.54 15.81
C SER A 55 -11.90 -4.70 17.09
N LEU A 56 -11.74 -3.37 16.97
CA LEU A 56 -11.84 -2.45 18.10
C LEU A 56 -13.29 -2.33 18.60
N ASN A 57 -14.26 -2.30 17.67
CA ASN A 57 -15.67 -2.04 17.97
C ASN A 57 -16.63 -3.10 17.36
N PRO A 58 -16.47 -4.40 17.69
CA PRO A 58 -17.13 -5.48 16.97
C PRO A 58 -18.66 -5.43 17.03
N LYS A 59 -19.25 -4.95 18.13
CA LYS A 59 -20.72 -4.87 18.29
C LYS A 59 -21.37 -3.95 17.25
N ARG A 60 -20.71 -2.86 16.89
CA ARG A 60 -21.21 -1.86 15.95
C ARG A 60 -20.80 -2.21 14.53
N GLU A 61 -19.52 -2.52 14.34
CA GLU A 61 -18.90 -2.59 13.02
C GLU A 61 -19.14 -3.91 12.30
N LEU A 62 -19.35 -5.03 13.01
CA LEU A 62 -19.61 -6.32 12.35
C LEU A 62 -20.86 -6.29 11.46
N LYS A 63 -21.91 -5.55 11.87
CA LYS A 63 -23.12 -5.41 11.05
C LYS A 63 -22.83 -4.70 9.73
N HIS A 64 -22.01 -3.66 9.75
CA HIS A 64 -21.62 -2.91 8.55
C HIS A 64 -20.66 -3.73 7.67
N LEU A 65 -19.70 -4.42 8.28
CA LEU A 65 -18.73 -5.25 7.58
C LEU A 65 -19.40 -6.39 6.78
N ARG A 66 -20.44 -7.01 7.36
CA ARG A 66 -21.17 -8.11 6.74
C ARG A 66 -21.87 -7.75 5.43
N VAL A 67 -22.16 -6.47 5.18
CA VAL A 67 -22.72 -6.02 3.89
C VAL A 67 -21.75 -6.28 2.73
N PHE A 68 -20.45 -6.27 3.01
CA PHE A 68 -19.40 -6.46 2.00
C PHE A 68 -18.63 -7.78 2.16
N ARG A 69 -18.72 -8.40 3.35
CA ARG A 69 -17.99 -9.61 3.76
C ARG A 69 -18.90 -10.52 4.58
N GLU A 70 -19.80 -11.21 3.90
CA GLU A 70 -20.80 -12.09 4.52
C GLU A 70 -20.17 -13.24 5.32
N ASP A 71 -18.93 -13.62 4.98
CA ASP A 71 -18.13 -14.65 5.64
C ASP A 71 -17.69 -14.27 7.06
N ILE A 72 -17.68 -12.97 7.39
CA ILE A 72 -17.27 -12.46 8.71
C ILE A 72 -18.51 -12.27 9.60
N THR A 73 -18.93 -13.36 10.24
CA THR A 73 -20.18 -13.39 11.02
C THR A 73 -20.00 -13.01 12.48
N ASN A 74 -18.81 -13.21 13.03
CA ASN A 74 -18.51 -13.01 14.44
C ASN A 74 -17.03 -12.62 14.67
N ILE A 75 -16.70 -12.28 15.92
CA ILE A 75 -15.36 -11.83 16.30
C ILE A 75 -14.27 -12.88 16.02
N GLU A 76 -14.58 -14.17 16.11
CA GLU A 76 -13.60 -15.24 15.85
C GLU A 76 -13.30 -15.36 14.36
N THR A 77 -14.31 -15.25 13.50
CA THR A 77 -14.10 -15.16 12.03
C THR A 77 -13.31 -13.92 11.65
N LEU A 78 -13.55 -12.78 12.31
CA LEU A 78 -12.80 -11.54 12.10
C LEU A 78 -11.33 -11.68 12.51
N LYS A 79 -11.06 -12.29 13.67
CA LYS A 79 -9.69 -12.59 14.13
C LYS A 79 -8.97 -13.55 13.18
N ARG A 80 -9.68 -14.56 12.68
CA ARG A 80 -9.13 -15.50 11.68
C ARG A 80 -8.74 -14.76 10.41
N GLU A 81 -9.60 -13.86 9.92
CA GLU A 81 -9.31 -13.05 8.74
C GLU A 81 -8.09 -12.14 8.94
N LEU A 82 -7.98 -11.47 10.08
CA LEU A 82 -6.79 -10.67 10.39
C LEU A 82 -5.49 -11.50 10.42
N LYS A 83 -5.56 -12.73 10.93
CA LYS A 83 -4.40 -13.65 10.89
C LYS A 83 -4.06 -14.07 9.46
N LEU A 84 -5.06 -14.34 8.63
CA LEU A 84 -4.85 -14.64 7.22
C LEU A 84 -4.18 -13.46 6.50
N GLU A 85 -4.66 -12.24 6.74
CA GLU A 85 -4.06 -11.02 6.20
C GLU A 85 -2.61 -10.81 6.66
N LEU A 86 -2.30 -11.15 7.92
CA LEU A 86 -0.92 -11.11 8.41
C LEU A 86 0.01 -12.03 7.61
N TYR A 87 -0.43 -13.25 7.29
CA TYR A 87 0.36 -14.18 6.49
C TYR A 87 0.46 -13.73 5.03
N ASN A 88 -0.65 -13.26 4.45
CA ASN A 88 -0.66 -12.75 3.07
C ASN A 88 0.26 -11.52 2.90
N MET A 89 0.40 -10.69 3.93
CA MET A 89 1.35 -9.58 3.90
C MET A 89 2.81 -9.99 3.72
N ALA A 90 3.20 -11.24 3.96
CA ALA A 90 4.56 -11.68 3.66
C ALA A 90 4.93 -11.52 2.17
N LEU A 91 3.93 -11.43 1.28
CA LEU A 91 4.14 -11.27 -0.16
C LEU A 91 4.34 -9.81 -0.60
N TYR A 92 3.90 -8.84 0.20
CA TYR A 92 3.82 -7.44 -0.25
C TYR A 92 4.09 -6.38 0.82
N GLY A 93 3.97 -6.73 2.10
CA GLY A 93 4.04 -5.79 3.20
C GLY A 93 5.45 -5.60 3.72
N GLY A 94 5.82 -4.36 4.06
CA GLY A 94 7.08 -4.10 4.73
C GLY A 94 7.18 -4.74 6.12
N ASP A 95 8.38 -5.15 6.51
CA ASP A 95 8.71 -5.78 7.79
C ASP A 95 8.06 -5.11 9.00
N ASN A 96 8.11 -3.78 9.07
CA ASN A 96 7.57 -3.02 10.20
C ASN A 96 6.04 -3.06 10.23
N VAL A 97 5.39 -3.09 9.07
CA VAL A 97 3.93 -3.27 8.97
C VAL A 97 3.55 -4.65 9.49
N ILE A 98 4.24 -5.70 9.06
CA ILE A 98 3.99 -7.08 9.51
C ILE A 98 4.17 -7.19 11.03
N ARG A 99 5.27 -6.66 11.57
CA ARG A 99 5.55 -6.66 13.01
C ARG A 99 4.50 -5.87 13.80
N SER A 100 4.08 -4.70 13.30
CA SER A 100 3.07 -3.88 13.95
C SER A 100 1.68 -4.55 13.92
N LEU A 101 1.27 -5.15 12.79
CA LEU A 101 -0.02 -5.86 12.74
C LEU A 101 -0.01 -7.07 13.68
N LYS A 102 1.08 -7.83 13.73
CA LYS A 102 1.23 -8.94 14.70
C LYS A 102 1.04 -8.46 16.14
N LYS A 103 1.54 -7.27 16.50
CA LYS A 103 1.32 -6.68 17.83
C LYS A 103 -0.15 -6.29 18.05
N PHE A 104 -0.80 -5.70 17.06
CA PHE A 104 -2.23 -5.39 17.11
C PHE A 104 -3.09 -6.65 17.30
N ILE A 105 -2.84 -7.72 16.53
CA ILE A 105 -3.59 -8.98 16.66
C ILE A 105 -3.41 -9.61 18.05
N LYS A 106 -2.21 -9.49 18.65
CA LYS A 106 -1.96 -9.95 20.02
C LYS A 106 -2.66 -9.09 21.08
N LYS A 107 -2.77 -7.78 20.86
CA LYS A 107 -3.38 -6.82 21.77
C LYS A 107 -4.15 -5.76 20.98
N ILE A 108 -5.45 -5.99 20.82
CA ILE A 108 -6.35 -5.09 20.10
C ILE A 108 -6.60 -3.84 20.97
N ASN A 109 -6.05 -2.71 20.55
CA ASN A 109 -6.29 -1.40 21.15
C ASN A 109 -5.98 -0.27 20.15
N HIS A 110 -6.41 0.95 20.46
CA HIS A 110 -6.23 2.12 19.59
C HIS A 110 -4.75 2.46 19.38
N GLU A 111 -3.91 2.30 20.39
CA GLU A 111 -2.46 2.55 20.28
C GLU A 111 -1.82 1.68 19.19
N ASN A 112 -2.07 0.37 19.22
CA ASN A 112 -1.55 -0.55 18.22
C ASN A 112 -2.20 -0.33 16.85
N TYR A 113 -3.48 0.05 16.80
CA TYR A 113 -4.16 0.39 15.55
C TYR A 113 -3.44 1.52 14.83
N SER A 114 -3.22 2.62 15.55
CA SER A 114 -2.53 3.80 15.03
C SER A 114 -1.08 3.52 14.66
N ARG A 115 -0.38 2.71 15.45
CA ARG A 115 0.99 2.27 15.12
C ARG A 115 1.05 1.56 13.77
N VAL A 116 0.10 0.65 13.50
CA VAL A 116 0.01 -0.03 12.19
C VAL A 116 -0.26 0.96 11.07
N ALA A 117 -1.20 1.89 11.28
CA ALA A 117 -1.54 2.92 10.28
C ALA A 117 -0.32 3.77 9.90
N LEU A 118 0.48 4.18 10.88
CA LEU A 118 1.70 4.94 10.65
C LEU A 118 2.76 4.13 9.88
N GLU A 119 2.96 2.87 10.23
CA GLU A 119 3.90 2.00 9.50
C GLU A 119 3.42 1.73 8.06
N MET A 120 2.12 1.51 7.83
CA MET A 120 1.54 1.38 6.49
C MET A 120 1.76 2.65 5.65
N ARG A 121 1.59 3.83 6.26
CA ARG A 121 1.85 5.12 5.58
C ARG A 121 3.33 5.27 5.21
N LYS A 122 4.24 4.94 6.11
CA LYS A 122 5.69 4.95 5.84
C LYS A 122 6.04 3.98 4.71
N ASP A 123 5.46 2.79 4.72
CA ASP A 123 5.70 1.75 3.72
C ASP A 123 5.19 2.14 2.32
N LEU A 124 4.01 2.77 2.23
CA LEU A 124 3.43 3.22 0.96
C LEU A 124 4.18 4.41 0.36
N TYR A 125 4.50 5.41 1.17
CA TYR A 125 4.96 6.71 0.67
C TYR A 125 6.45 6.97 0.87
N GLY A 126 7.16 6.13 1.61
CA GLY A 126 8.59 6.28 1.91
C GLY A 126 8.94 7.54 2.71
N LYS A 127 7.95 8.27 3.23
CA LYS A 127 8.14 9.57 3.90
C LYS A 127 8.16 9.39 5.41
N LYS A 128 9.14 10.02 6.07
CA LYS A 128 9.06 10.33 7.49
C LYS A 128 7.83 11.22 7.70
N THR A 129 6.92 10.77 8.54
CA THR A 129 5.73 11.53 8.94
C THR A 129 5.97 12.05 10.35
N ASN A 130 5.67 13.34 10.57
CA ASN A 130 5.66 13.91 11.91
C ASN A 130 4.36 13.62 12.65
N ILE A 131 3.37 13.04 11.96
CA ILE A 131 2.12 12.57 12.57
C ILE A 131 2.44 11.47 13.58
N THR A 132 2.08 11.70 14.83
CA THR A 132 2.22 10.82 15.97
C THR A 132 0.92 10.11 16.31
N PHE A 133 0.93 9.25 17.33
CA PHE A 133 -0.29 8.64 17.86
C PHE A 133 -1.29 9.69 18.37
N ASP A 134 -0.77 10.70 19.06
CA ASP A 134 -1.59 11.71 19.74
C ASP A 134 -2.35 12.58 18.72
N ASP A 135 -1.76 12.79 17.54
CA ASP A 135 -2.40 13.55 16.44
C ASP A 135 -3.61 12.83 15.81
N ILE A 136 -3.70 11.51 15.98
CA ILE A 136 -4.76 10.67 15.38
C ILE A 136 -5.64 9.99 16.43
N LYS A 137 -5.34 10.19 17.72
CA LYS A 137 -6.15 9.69 18.81
C LYS A 137 -7.43 10.52 18.87
N ILE A 138 -8.57 9.84 18.79
CA ILE A 138 -9.88 10.41 19.09
C ILE A 138 -10.33 9.76 20.38
N ASP A 139 -10.71 10.56 21.38
CA ASP A 139 -11.38 10.05 22.57
C ASP A 139 -12.78 9.60 22.14
N LEU A 140 -13.03 8.29 22.22
CA LEU A 140 -14.26 7.62 21.81
C LEU A 140 -15.09 7.22 23.03
#